data_AF-A0A512M2I9-F1
#
_entry.id   AF-A0A512M2I9-F1
#
_cell.length_a   1.000
_cell.length_b   1.000
_cell.length_c   1.000
_cell.angle_alpha   90.00
_cell.angle_beta   90.00
_cell.angle_gamma   90.00
#
_symmetry.space_group_name_H-M   'P 1'
#
loop_
_entity.id
_entity.type
_entity.pdbx_description
1 polymer ?
#
loop_
_entity_poly.entity_id
_entity_poly.type
_entity_poly.pdbx_seq_one_letter_code
_entity_poly.pdbx_strand_id
1 'polypeptide(L)'
;MDVPLVDYKALADSQPGESSEAIRLRVEKARAVQTERFKGHKGIHTNSGMTPRLTKKYCELDAECGSLMEHAMGEISFSARAHDRILKVSRTLADLKGLERIDADSVLEAVNYRTLDRNLWS
;
A
#
# COMPACT_ATOMS: atom_id res chain seq x y z
N MET A 1 -9.31 8.59 19.49
CA MET A 1 -10.11 7.61 18.73
C MET A 1 -11.21 8.38 18.04
N ASP A 2 -11.15 8.52 16.72
CA ASP A 2 -12.36 8.65 15.92
C ASP A 2 -12.26 7.57 14.85
N VAL A 3 -12.96 6.46 15.13
CA VAL A 3 -13.35 5.52 14.08
C VAL A 3 -14.22 6.35 13.15
N PRO A 4 -13.91 6.46 11.85
CA PRO A 4 -14.79 7.17 10.94
C PRO A 4 -16.19 6.58 11.10
N LEU A 5 -17.18 7.46 11.33
CA LEU A 5 -18.58 7.07 11.45
C LEU A 5 -18.92 6.20 10.23
N VAL A 6 -18.94 4.88 10.45
CA VAL A 6 -19.50 3.98 9.47
C VAL A 6 -20.95 4.41 9.35
N ASP A 7 -21.36 4.76 8.12
CA ASP A 7 -22.76 5.12 7.87
C ASP A 7 -23.62 4.03 8.52
N TYR A 8 -24.51 4.42 9.42
CA TYR A 8 -25.41 3.48 10.08
C TYR A 8 -26.17 2.64 9.04
N LYS A 9 -26.41 3.19 7.85
CA LYS A 9 -26.97 2.46 6.72
C LYS A 9 -26.05 1.37 6.19
N ALA A 10 -24.73 1.54 6.17
CA ALA A 10 -23.76 0.51 5.77
C ALA A 10 -23.59 -0.59 6.83
N LEU A 11 -23.73 -0.24 8.12
CA LEU A 11 -23.79 -1.21 9.23
C LEU A 11 -25.11 -1.99 9.24
N ALA A 12 -26.21 -1.33 8.87
CA ALA A 12 -27.54 -1.94 8.70
C ALA A 12 -27.73 -2.58 7.32
N ASP A 13 -26.77 -2.40 6.41
CA ASP A 13 -26.81 -3.00 5.10
C ASP A 13 -26.50 -4.49 5.26
N SER A 14 -27.42 -5.32 4.80
CA SER A 14 -27.30 -6.77 4.84
C SER A 14 -26.62 -7.33 3.59
N GLN A 15 -26.16 -6.45 2.70
CA GLN A 15 -25.33 -6.79 1.56
C GLN A 15 -24.10 -7.54 2.07
N PRO A 16 -23.91 -8.81 1.66
CA PRO A 16 -22.70 -9.54 1.99
C PRO A 16 -21.51 -8.75 1.48
N GLY A 17 -20.53 -8.50 2.35
CA GLY A 17 -19.24 -7.97 1.91
C GLY A 17 -18.56 -8.90 0.90
N GLU A 18 -17.43 -8.44 0.35
CA GLU A 18 -16.62 -9.28 -0.54
C GLU A 18 -16.31 -10.63 0.13
N SER A 19 -16.54 -11.75 -0.60
CA SER A 19 -16.36 -13.08 -0.03
C SER A 19 -14.88 -13.33 0.31
N SER A 20 -14.61 -14.11 1.35
CA SER A 20 -13.25 -14.54 1.69
C SER A 20 -12.54 -15.24 0.53
N GLU A 21 -13.30 -15.92 -0.33
CA GLU A 21 -12.77 -16.54 -1.56
C GLU A 21 -12.27 -15.49 -2.57
N ALA A 22 -13.06 -14.44 -2.82
CA ALA A 22 -12.67 -13.35 -3.72
C ALA A 22 -11.43 -12.62 -3.19
N ILE A 23 -11.38 -12.33 -1.89
CA ILE A 23 -10.23 -11.73 -1.23
C ILE A 23 -9.00 -12.63 -1.36
N ARG A 24 -9.14 -13.94 -1.07
CA ARG A 24 -8.06 -14.92 -1.20
C ARG A 24 -7.49 -14.92 -2.60
N LEU A 25 -8.34 -14.96 -3.62
CA LEU A 25 -7.92 -14.95 -5.02
C LEU A 25 -7.11 -13.69 -5.36
N ARG A 26 -7.54 -12.52 -4.88
CA ARG A 26 -6.80 -11.26 -5.06
C ARG A 26 -5.42 -11.30 -4.40
N VAL A 27 -5.34 -11.82 -3.17
CA VAL A 27 -4.08 -11.97 -2.43
C VAL A 27 -3.14 -12.95 -3.13
N GLU A 28 -3.64 -14.09 -3.61
CA GLU A 28 -2.85 -15.08 -4.34
C GLU A 28 -2.25 -14.50 -5.63
N LYS A 29 -3.03 -13.74 -6.39
CA LYS A 29 -2.54 -13.02 -7.58
C LYS A 29 -1.40 -12.06 -7.23
N ALA A 30 -1.57 -11.24 -6.20
CA ALA A 30 -0.52 -10.32 -5.75
C ALA A 30 0.74 -11.08 -5.28
N ARG A 31 0.59 -12.22 -4.61
CA ARG A 31 1.70 -13.09 -4.20
C ARG A 31 2.44 -13.69 -5.38
N ALA A 32 1.73 -14.11 -6.43
CA ALA A 32 2.34 -14.63 -7.65
C ALA A 32 3.22 -13.56 -8.31
N VAL A 33 2.73 -12.32 -8.41
CA VAL A 33 3.50 -11.17 -8.92
C VAL A 33 4.76 -10.94 -8.09
N GLN A 34 4.66 -10.92 -6.76
CA GLN A 34 5.82 -10.74 -5.88
C GLN A 34 6.83 -11.89 -6.01
N THR A 35 6.35 -13.13 -6.16
CA THR A 35 7.19 -14.31 -6.32
C THR A 35 8.03 -14.20 -7.58
N GLU A 36 7.42 -13.84 -8.71
CA GLU A 36 8.15 -13.67 -9.97
C GLU A 36 9.09 -12.45 -9.91
N ARG A 37 8.64 -11.32 -9.36
CA ARG A 37 9.46 -10.10 -9.18
C ARG A 37 10.74 -10.38 -8.40
N PHE A 38 10.65 -11.24 -7.37
CA PHE A 38 11.77 -11.54 -6.48
C PHE A 38 12.51 -12.84 -6.80
N LYS A 39 12.19 -13.51 -7.91
CA LYS A 39 12.91 -14.67 -8.42
C LYS A 39 14.36 -14.30 -8.74
N GLY A 40 15.27 -14.67 -7.84
CA GLY A 40 16.69 -14.30 -7.91
C GLY A 40 17.18 -13.41 -6.76
N HIS A 41 16.30 -12.93 -5.87
CA HIS A 41 16.67 -12.19 -4.68
C HIS A 41 16.57 -13.09 -3.44
N LYS A 42 17.70 -13.68 -3.02
CA LYS A 42 17.75 -14.61 -1.89
C LYS A 42 17.22 -13.96 -0.61
N GLY A 43 16.27 -14.63 0.05
CA GLY A 43 15.68 -14.19 1.32
C GLY A 43 14.62 -13.09 1.20
N ILE A 44 14.23 -12.71 -0.02
CA ILE A 44 13.20 -11.70 -0.26
C ILE A 44 12.05 -12.36 -0.99
N HIS A 45 10.89 -12.37 -0.33
CA HIS A 45 9.69 -13.04 -0.83
C HIS A 45 8.51 -12.08 -1.01
N THR A 46 8.63 -10.87 -0.48
CA THR A 46 7.53 -9.92 -0.38
C THR A 46 8.02 -8.48 -0.54
N ASN A 47 7.09 -7.58 -0.83
CA ASN A 47 7.39 -6.15 -0.94
C ASN A 47 7.95 -5.57 0.38
N SER A 48 7.50 -6.05 1.54
CA SER A 48 7.99 -5.59 2.84
C SER A 48 9.49 -5.88 3.03
N GLY A 49 9.98 -7.01 2.50
CA GLY A 49 11.39 -7.43 2.57
C GLY A 49 12.34 -6.71 1.61
N MET A 50 11.86 -5.80 0.77
CA MET A 50 12.72 -5.06 -0.17
C MET A 50 13.83 -4.28 0.54
N THR A 51 15.05 -4.35 0.02
CA THR A 51 16.16 -3.46 0.40
C THR A 51 15.99 -2.08 -0.26
N PRO A 52 16.68 -1.02 0.20
CA PRO A 52 16.57 0.30 -0.43
C PRO A 52 16.82 0.29 -1.95
N ARG A 53 17.78 -0.53 -2.40
CA ARG A 53 18.06 -0.73 -3.83
C ARG A 53 16.88 -1.32 -4.58
N LEU A 54 16.16 -2.27 -3.99
CA LEU A 54 14.99 -2.90 -4.61
C LEU A 54 13.76 -2.01 -4.54
N THR A 55 13.58 -1.26 -3.45
CA THR A 55 12.52 -0.24 -3.35
C THR A 55 12.68 0.78 -4.49
N LYS A 56 13.89 1.31 -4.72
CA LYS A 56 14.14 2.23 -5.84
C LYS A 56 13.84 1.62 -7.22
N LYS A 57 14.06 0.31 -7.37
CA LYS A 57 13.84 -0.41 -8.64
C LYS A 57 12.37 -0.73 -8.90
N TYR A 58 11.61 -1.12 -7.86
CA TYR A 58 10.26 -1.69 -8.03
C TYR A 58 9.14 -0.78 -7.52
N CYS A 59 9.47 0.33 -6.86
CA CYS A 59 8.53 1.36 -6.42
C CYS A 59 8.78 2.69 -7.13
N GLU A 60 9.16 2.64 -8.41
CA GLU A 60 9.26 3.85 -9.22
C GLU A 60 7.88 4.52 -9.33
N LEU A 61 7.86 5.83 -9.11
CA LEU A 61 6.66 6.67 -9.18
C LEU A 61 6.75 7.49 -10.47
N ASP A 62 5.60 7.67 -11.13
CA ASP A 62 5.50 8.69 -12.16
C ASP A 62 5.41 10.10 -11.56
N ALA A 63 5.30 11.11 -12.42
CA ALA A 63 5.27 12.51 -11.99
C ALA A 63 4.11 12.82 -11.03
N GLU A 64 2.92 12.25 -11.29
CA GLU A 64 1.74 12.46 -10.45
C GLU A 64 1.94 11.83 -9.06
N CYS A 65 2.30 10.54 -9.02
CA CYS A 65 2.55 9.83 -7.78
C CYS A 65 3.70 10.45 -6.98
N GLY A 66 4.75 10.91 -7.68
CA GLY A 66 5.88 11.61 -7.08
C GLY A 66 5.47 12.91 -6.39
N SER A 67 4.65 13.73 -7.07
CA SER A 67 4.12 14.97 -6.50
C SER A 67 3.25 14.72 -5.26
N LEU A 68 2.42 13.68 -5.28
CA LEU A 68 1.59 13.30 -4.13
C LEU A 68 2.45 12.87 -2.94
N MET A 69 3.49 12.06 -3.19
CA MET A 69 4.43 11.65 -2.14
C MET A 69 5.18 12.84 -1.56
N GLU A 70 5.69 13.75 -2.40
CA GLU A 70 6.40 14.95 -1.96
C GLU A 70 5.51 15.83 -1.07
N HIS A 71 4.28 16.09 -1.52
CA HIS A 71 3.31 16.86 -0.73
C HIS A 71 3.04 16.20 0.63
N ALA A 72 2.79 14.88 0.65
CA ALA A 72 2.57 14.13 1.88
C ALA A 72 3.79 14.15 2.83
N MET A 73 5.01 14.11 2.29
CA MET A 73 6.25 14.22 3.10
C MET A 73 6.39 15.61 3.73
N GLY A 74 6.08 16.67 2.97
CA GLY A 74 6.18 18.06 3.42
C GLY A 74 5.17 18.41 4.53
N GLU A 75 3.91 18.03 4.35
CA GLU A 75 2.84 18.32 5.31
C GLU A 75 3.00 17.54 6.63
N ILE A 76 3.47 16.29 6.55
CA ILE A 76 3.37 15.33 7.65
C ILE A 76 4.72 15.13 8.39
N SER A 77 5.80 15.82 7.96
CA SER A 77 7.16 15.70 8.56
C SER A 77 7.61 14.25 8.73
N PHE A 78 7.34 13.42 7.71
CA PHE A 78 7.67 12.01 7.75
C PHE A 78 9.19 11.77 7.63
N SER A 79 9.70 10.75 8.33
CA SER A 79 11.11 10.35 8.20
C SER A 79 11.35 9.56 6.91
N ALA A 80 12.60 9.46 6.48
CA ALA A 80 13.00 8.60 5.35
C ALA A 80 12.54 7.14 5.50
N ARG A 81 12.46 6.63 6.74
CA ARG A 81 11.92 5.29 7.02
C ARG A 81 10.41 5.20 6.78
N ALA A 82 9.67 6.29 7.05
CA ALA A 82 8.24 6.34 6.75
C ALA A 82 8.01 6.40 5.24
N HIS A 83 8.79 7.20 4.50
CA HIS A 83 8.79 7.20 3.03
C HIS A 83 8.97 5.79 2.44
N ASP A 84 10.02 5.06 2.87
CA ASP A 84 10.27 3.69 2.41
C ASP A 84 9.12 2.73 2.71
N ARG A 85 8.46 2.90 3.86
CA ARG A 85 7.28 2.09 4.21
C ARG A 85 6.11 2.40 3.30
N ILE A 86 5.82 3.68 3.07
CA ILE A 86 4.72 4.11 2.21
C ILE A 86 4.92 3.53 0.80
N LEU A 87 6.12 3.65 0.21
CA LEU A 87 6.42 3.07 -1.09
C LEU A 87 6.17 1.56 -1.17
N LYS A 88 6.57 0.81 -0.14
CA LYS A 88 6.36 -0.65 -0.09
C LYS A 88 4.88 -1.03 0.05
N VAL A 89 4.12 -0.22 0.80
CA VAL A 89 2.67 -0.41 0.95
C VAL A 89 1.96 -0.06 -0.37
N SER A 90 2.27 1.08 -0.99
CA SER A 90 1.73 1.46 -2.30
C SER A 90 2.00 0.40 -3.37
N ARG A 91 3.21 -0.17 -3.40
CA ARG A 91 3.52 -1.30 -4.29
C ARG A 91 2.66 -2.53 -4.03
N THR A 92 2.33 -2.80 -2.77
CA THR A 92 1.47 -3.93 -2.39
C THR A 92 0.03 -3.69 -2.79
N LEU A 93 -0.47 -2.46 -2.62
CA LEU A 93 -1.82 -2.07 -3.08
C LEU A 93 -1.94 -2.18 -4.60
N ALA A 94 -0.95 -1.68 -5.34
CA ALA A 94 -0.88 -1.85 -6.79
C ALA A 94 -0.85 -3.33 -7.22
N ASP A 95 -0.12 -4.19 -6.50
CA ASP A 95 -0.12 -5.64 -6.76
C ASP A 95 -1.51 -6.27 -6.52
N LEU A 96 -2.22 -5.84 -5.48
CA LEU A 96 -3.59 -6.29 -5.20
C LEU A 96 -4.58 -5.83 -6.28
N LYS A 97 -4.35 -4.67 -6.90
CA LYS A 97 -5.11 -4.18 -8.05
C LYS A 97 -4.67 -4.83 -9.37
N GLY A 98 -3.59 -5.61 -9.39
CA GLY A 98 -3.03 -6.19 -10.60
C GLY A 98 -2.34 -5.18 -11.52
N LEU A 99 -1.92 -4.03 -10.99
CA LEU A 99 -1.29 -2.96 -11.76
C LEU A 99 0.22 -3.19 -11.84
N GLU A 100 0.81 -2.96 -13.02
CA GLU A 100 2.25 -3.05 -13.20
C GLU A 100 2.98 -1.88 -12.52
N ARG A 101 2.39 -0.69 -12.53
CA ARG A 101 2.92 0.53 -11.90
C ARG A 101 2.12 0.89 -10.66
N ILE A 102 2.74 1.68 -9.79
CA ILE A 102 2.04 2.28 -8.65
C ILE A 102 1.16 3.41 -9.20
N ASP A 103 -0.12 3.38 -8.88
CA ASP A 103 -1.10 4.42 -9.19
C ASP A 103 -1.27 5.41 -8.03
N ALA A 104 -1.79 6.59 -8.35
CA ALA A 104 -2.02 7.67 -7.39
C ALA A 104 -2.87 7.23 -6.19
N ASP A 105 -3.92 6.45 -6.42
CA ASP A 105 -4.78 5.92 -5.37
C ASP A 105 -4.00 5.06 -4.37
N SER A 106 -3.09 4.20 -4.84
CA SER A 106 -2.25 3.38 -3.95
C SER A 106 -1.24 4.21 -3.16
N VAL A 107 -0.81 5.36 -3.67
CA VAL A 107 0.03 6.31 -2.92
C VAL A 107 -0.79 6.95 -1.81
N LEU A 108 -1.94 7.52 -2.15
CA LEU A 108 -2.81 8.21 -1.20
C LEU A 108 -3.28 7.28 -0.08
N GLU A 109 -3.71 6.07 -0.43
CA GLU A 109 -4.16 5.08 0.55
C GLU A 109 -3.03 4.66 1.50
N ALA A 110 -1.82 4.43 0.98
CA ALA A 110 -0.67 4.10 1.81
C ALA A 110 -0.24 5.25 2.75
N VAL A 111 -0.30 6.49 2.27
CA VAL A 111 -0.07 7.69 3.09
C VAL A 111 -1.10 7.75 4.21
N ASN A 112 -2.38 7.57 3.89
CA ASN A 112 -3.47 7.59 4.88
C ASN A 112 -3.29 6.52 5.95
N TYR A 113 -2.95 5.28 5.58
CA TYR A 113 -2.63 4.24 6.56
C TYR A 113 -1.49 4.65 7.49
N ARG A 114 -0.45 5.30 6.95
CA ARG A 114 0.69 5.73 7.76
C ARG A 114 0.34 6.87 8.72
N THR A 115 -0.49 7.81 8.28
CA THR A 115 -0.97 8.91 9.11
C THR A 115 -1.85 8.40 10.25
N LEU A 116 -2.74 7.45 9.95
CA LEU A 116 -3.60 6.79 10.94
C LEU A 116 -2.76 6.06 12.01
N ASP A 117 -1.81 5.22 11.58
CA ASP A 117 -0.88 4.51 12.47
C ASP A 117 -0.15 5.47 13.42
N ARG A 118 0.30 6.63 12.93
CA ARG A 118 0.99 7.62 13.77
C ARG A 118 0.09 8.16 14.87
N ASN A 119 -1.14 8.52 14.53
CA ASN A 119 -2.09 9.11 15.48
C ASN A 119 -2.63 8.08 16.49
N LEU A 120 -2.56 6.78 16.18
CA LEU A 120 -2.95 5.69 17.09
C LEU A 120 -1.91 5.39 18.18
N TRP A 121 -0.64 5.78 17.97
CA TRP A 121 0.48 5.52 18.89
C TRP A 121 1.16 6.78 19.43
N SER A 122 0.62 7.97 19.14
CA SER A 122 0.99 9.23 19.81
C SER A 122 0.11 9.45 21.03
#